data_AF-U2R808-F1
#
_entry.id   AF-U2R808-F1
#
_cell.length_a   1.000
_cell.length_b   1.000
_cell.length_c   1.000
_cell.angle_alpha   90.00
_cell.angle_beta   90.00
_cell.angle_gamma   90.00
#
_symmetry.space_group_name_H-M   'P 1'
#
loop_
_entity.id
_entity.type
_entity.pdbx_description
1 polymer ?
#
loop_
_entity_poly.entity_id
_entity_poly.type
_entity_poly.pdbx_seq_one_letter_code
_entity_poly.pdbx_strand_id
1 'polypeptide(L)' 'MSKEPIYSIKVYDMERRIIIKSLTLLKDRQIQENKKYDFIDDLILKACDASPVKCKRGYEER' A
#
# COMPACT_ATOMS: atom_id res chain seq x y z
N MET A 1 -1.67 -24.17 12.01
CA MET A 1 -1.61 -23.36 10.77
C MET A 1 -0.44 -22.39 10.89
N SER A 2 0.62 -22.60 10.12
CA SER A 2 1.75 -21.68 10.08
C SER A 2 1.27 -20.36 9.50
N LYS A 3 1.36 -19.28 10.28
CA LYS A 3 1.00 -17.94 9.80
C LYS A 3 1.99 -17.56 8.70
N GLU A 4 1.50 -17.12 7.55
CA GLU A 4 2.37 -16.60 6.49
C GLU A 4 3.22 -15.44 7.05
N PRO A 5 4.50 -15.33 6.64
CA PRO A 5 5.35 -14.23 7.07
C PRO A 5 4.80 -12.90 6.54
N ILE A 6 4.63 -11.93 7.45
CA ILE A 6 4.16 -10.58 7.11
C ILE A 6 5.38 -9.68 6.90
N TYR A 7 5.42 -8.98 5.77
CA TYR A 7 6.49 -8.05 5.43
C TYR A 7 5.98 -6.60 5.49
N SER A 8 6.86 -5.68 5.92
CA SER A 8 6.62 -4.24 5.85
C SER A 8 7.63 -3.60 4.92
N ILE A 9 7.17 -2.70 4.05
CA ILE A 9 8.03 -1.91 3.16
C ILE A 9 7.96 -0.43 3.56
N LYS A 10 9.10 0.26 3.53
CA LYS A 10 9.12 1.72 3.63
C LYS A 10 8.98 2.27 2.22
N VAL A 11 7.97 3.12 2.03
CA VAL A 11 7.71 3.78 0.75
C VAL A 11 7.59 5.28 0.96
N TYR A 12 8.09 6.05 0.01
CA TYR A 12 7.90 7.48 -0.08
C TYR A 12 6.55 7.82 -0.71
N ASP A 13 6.14 9.08 -0.65
CA ASP A 13 4.84 9.52 -1.17
C ASP A 13 4.67 9.20 -2.66
N MET A 14 5.74 9.34 -3.46
CA MET A 14 5.70 8.99 -4.89
C MET A 14 5.46 7.49 -5.11
N GLU A 15 6.18 6.62 -4.39
CA GLU A 15 6.01 5.17 -4.48
C GLU A 15 4.60 4.75 -4.01
N ARG A 16 4.09 5.38 -2.94
CA ARG A 16 2.71 5.17 -2.47
C ARG A 16 1.68 5.53 -3.55
N ARG A 17 1.86 6.66 -4.24
CA ARG A 17 0.99 7.06 -5.37
C ARG A 17 1.06 6.06 -6.53
N ILE A 18 2.26 5.57 -6.85
CA ILE A 18 2.46 4.56 -7.89
C ILE A 18 1.72 3.27 -7.53
N ILE A 19 1.83 2.81 -6.27
CA ILE A 19 1.13 1.61 -5.77
C ILE A 19 -0.39 1.79 -5.91
N ILE A 20 -0.95 2.88 -5.38
CA ILE A 20 -2.40 3.16 -5.46
C ILE A 20 -2.85 3.21 -6.92
N LYS A 21 -2.14 3.93 -7.79
CA LYS A 21 -2.49 4.03 -9.22
C LYS A 21 -2.46 2.67 -9.91
N SER A 22 -1.45 1.85 -9.61
CA SER A 22 -1.31 0.51 -10.19
C SER A 22 -2.42 -0.42 -9.74
N LEU A 23 -2.82 -0.35 -8.46
CA LEU A 23 -3.96 -1.10 -7.91
C LEU A 23 -5.28 -0.67 -8.55
N THR A 24 -5.52 0.63 -8.74
CA THR A 24 -6.71 1.13 -9.46
C THR A 24 -6.76 0.59 -10.89
N LEU A 25 -5.65 0.65 -11.64
CA LEU A 25 -5.59 0.12 -13.00
C LEU A 25 -5.80 -1.40 -13.03
N LEU A 26 -5.30 -2.12 -12.03
CA LEU A 26 -5.54 -3.56 -11.90
C LEU A 26 -7.03 -3.82 -11.65
N LYS A 27 -7.68 -3.07 -10.75
CA LYS A 27 -9.12 -3.18 -10.48
C LYS A 27 -9.93 -2.99 -11.76
N ASP A 28 -9.64 -1.94 -12.53
CA ASP A 28 -10.35 -1.65 -13.78
C ASP A 28 -10.25 -2.82 -14.77
N ARG A 29 -9.06 -3.44 -14.89
CA ARG A 29 -8.87 -4.64 -15.71
C ARG A 29 -9.64 -5.84 -15.19
N GLN A 30 -9.63 -6.10 -13.89
CA GLN A 30 -10.38 -7.21 -13.28
C GLN A 30 -11.89 -7.05 -13.50
N ILE A 31 -12.41 -5.81 -13.44
CA ILE A 31 -13.81 -5.50 -13.76
C ILE A 31 -14.10 -5.84 -15.24
N GLN A 32 -13.24 -5.42 -16.16
CA GLN A 32 -13.38 -5.74 -17.59
C GLN A 32 -13.38 -7.24 -17.86
N GLU A 33 -12.59 -8.00 -17.09
CA GLU A 33 -12.48 -9.45 -17.18
C GLU A 33 -13.54 -10.21 -16.35
N ASN A 34 -14.49 -9.50 -15.71
CA ASN A 34 -15.51 -10.05 -14.82
C ASN A 34 -14.94 -10.95 -13.70
N LYS A 35 -13.81 -10.54 -13.13
CA LYS A 35 -13.11 -11.22 -12.03
C LYS A 35 -13.37 -10.50 -10.70
N LYS A 36 -13.15 -11.21 -9.59
CA LYS A 36 -13.25 -10.63 -8.25
C LYS A 36 -12.16 -9.57 -8.04
N TYR A 37 -12.55 -8.45 -7.45
CA TYR A 37 -11.65 -7.32 -7.20
C TYR A 37 -11.78 -6.74 -5.79
N ASP A 38 -12.63 -7.30 -4.92
CA ASP A 38 -12.88 -6.77 -3.56
C ASP A 38 -11.58 -6.64 -2.74
N PHE A 39 -10.66 -7.60 -2.91
CA PHE A 39 -9.36 -7.58 -2.24
C PHE A 39 -8.46 -6.40 -2.68
N ILE A 40 -8.67 -5.88 -3.90
CA ILE A 40 -7.91 -4.72 -4.42
C ILE A 40 -8.38 -3.45 -3.73
N ASP A 41 -9.68 -3.32 -3.45
CA ASP A 41 -10.21 -2.20 -2.68
C ASP A 41 -9.64 -2.19 -1.25
N ASP A 42 -9.56 -3.36 -0.61
CA ASP A 42 -8.92 -3.50 0.70
C ASP A 42 -7.44 -3.08 0.68
N LEU A 43 -6.71 -3.41 -0.40
CA LEU A 43 -5.31 -3.02 -0.56
C LEU A 43 -5.14 -1.52 -0.80
N ILE A 44 -6.04 -0.91 -1.58
CA ILE A 44 -6.03 0.54 -1.82
C ILE A 44 -6.31 1.28 -0.51
N LEU A 45 -7.33 0.87 0.25
CA LEU A 45 -7.64 1.45 1.55
C LEU A 45 -6.46 1.35 2.51
N LYS A 46 -5.83 0.17 2.64
CA LYS A 46 -4.63 -0.01 3.46
C LYS A 46 -3.46 0.89 3.02
N ALA A 47 -3.28 1.09 1.73
CA ALA A 47 -2.22 1.96 1.21
C ALA A 47 -2.52 3.45 1.45
N CYS A 48 -3.79 3.85 1.40
CA CYS A 48 -4.23 5.22 1.70
C CYS A 48 -4.13 5.54 3.20
N ASP A 49 -4.59 4.62 4.06
CA ASP A 49 -4.59 4.77 5.52
C ASP A 49 -3.22 4.55 6.16
N ALA A 50 -2.23 4.10 5.37
CA ALA A 50 -0.86 3.93 5.82
C ALA A 50 -0.30 5.27 6.33
N SER A 51 -0.18 5.35 7.65
CA SER A 51 0.34 6.54 8.33
C SER A 51 1.79 6.81 7.93
N PRO A 52 2.19 8.08 7.72
CA PRO A 52 3.58 8.43 7.50
C PRO A 52 4.43 7.90 8.66
N VAL A 53 5.55 7.26 8.33
CA VAL A 53 6.54 6.91 9.36
C VAL A 53 7.00 8.22 9.98
N LYS A 54 6.75 8.40 11.28
CA LYS A 54 7.33 9.51 12.04
C LYS A 54 8.85 9.32 12.02
N CYS A 55 9.54 9.97 11.09
CA CYS A 55 10.98 10.13 11.19
C CYS A 55 11.25 10.87 12.49
N LYS A 56 11.71 10.16 13.53
CA LYS A 56 12.41 10.81 14.63
C LYS A 56 13.64 11.44 13.98
N ARG A 57 13.58 12.75 13.70
CA ARG A 57 14.76 13.54 13.41
C ARG A 57 15.61 13.51 14.69
N GLY A 58 16.48 12.50 14.79
CA GLY A 58 17.53 12.47 15.80
C GLY A 58 18.61 13.46 15.41
N TYR A 59 18.32 14.75 15.60
CA TYR A 59 19.32 15.80 15.68
C TYR A 59 18.96 16.65 16.88
N GLU A 60 19.38 16.20 18.06
CA GLU A 60 19.65 17.06 19.21
C GLU A 60 21.03 16.66 19.73
N GLU A 61 22.02 17.44 19.28
CA GLU A 61 23.21 17.91 19.99
C GLU A 61 23.93 16.97 20.97
N ARG A 62 25.11 16.48 20.58
CA ARG A 62 26.33 16.61 21.40
C ARG A 62 27.61 16.49 20.58
#